data_AF-A0A6N8AT81-F1
#
_entry.id   AF-A0A6N8AT81-F1
#
_cell.length_a   1.000
_cell.length_b   1.000
_cell.length_c   1.000
_cell.angle_alpha   90.00
_cell.angle_beta   90.00
_cell.angle_gamma   90.00
#
_symmetry.space_group_name_H-M   'P 1'
#
loop_
_entity.id
_entity.type
_entity.pdbx_description
1 polymer ?
#
loop_
_entity_poly.entity_id
_entity_poly.type
_entity_poly.pdbx_seq_one_letter_code
_entity_poly.pdbx_strand_id
1 'polypeptide(L)' 'MTDELIVTTRHLFTIRGYNRRAGFCRDKSKAFFRRHGLDWRAFVRDGIAASQLEATGDGLALALVAWAQECEAGNGR' A
#
# COMPACT_ATOMS: atom_id res chain seq x y z
N MET A 1 -5.76 15.54 -15.61
CA MET A 1 -6.20 15.26 -14.23
C MET A 1 -6.20 13.75 -14.10
N THR A 2 -5.04 13.19 -13.79
CA THR A 2 -4.96 11.77 -13.45
C THR A 2 -5.25 11.72 -11.97
N ASP A 3 -6.39 11.14 -11.59
CA ASP A 3 -6.65 10.83 -10.18
C ASP A 3 -5.64 9.74 -9.80
N GLU A 4 -4.52 10.17 -9.23
CA GLU A 4 -3.43 9.28 -8.86
C GLU A 4 -3.87 8.53 -7.62
N LEU A 5 -3.97 7.21 -7.74
CA LEU A 5 -4.49 6.36 -6.69
C LEU A 5 -3.64 6.47 -5.42
N ILE A 6 -4.23 7.02 -4.36
CA ILE A 6 -3.55 7.17 -3.06
C ILE A 6 -3.69 5.86 -2.27
N VAL A 7 -2.56 5.18 -2.11
CA VAL A 7 -2.48 4.00 -1.26
C VAL A 7 -2.33 4.44 0.19
N THR A 8 -3.21 3.98 1.07
CA THR A 8 -3.16 4.28 2.51
C THR A 8 -2.90 3.03 3.33
N THR A 9 -2.68 3.21 4.64
CA THR A 9 -2.57 2.09 5.57
C THR A 9 -3.82 1.21 5.60
N ARG A 10 -5.00 1.75 5.26
CA ARG A 10 -6.25 0.97 5.19
C ARG A 10 -6.11 -0.15 4.16
N HIS A 11 -5.65 0.17 2.96
CA HIS A 11 -5.39 -0.81 1.89
C HIS A 11 -4.41 -1.89 2.35
N LEU A 12 -3.32 -1.46 3.00
CA LEU A 12 -2.27 -2.36 3.51
C LEU A 12 -2.76 -3.32 4.61
N PHE A 13 -3.71 -2.91 5.45
CA PHE A 13 -4.30 -3.79 6.45
C PHE A 13 -5.43 -4.66 5.90
N THR A 14 -6.09 -4.25 4.82
CA THR A 14 -7.18 -4.99 4.17
C THR A 14 -6.73 -6.00 3.13
N ILE A 15 -5.48 -5.93 2.64
CA ILE A 15 -4.97 -6.82 1.60
C ILE A 15 -5.12 -8.29 2.02
N ARG A 16 -5.96 -9.03 1.29
CA ARG A 16 -6.17 -10.47 1.50
C ARG A 16 -5.19 -11.25 0.64
N GLY A 17 -4.49 -12.23 1.24
CA GLY A 17 -3.70 -13.21 0.47
C GLY A 17 -2.23 -13.35 0.86
N TYR A 18 -1.61 -12.40 1.58
CA TYR A 18 -0.16 -12.48 1.87
C TYR A 18 0.20 -13.30 3.12
N ASN A 19 -0.74 -13.57 4.03
CA ASN A 19 -0.54 -14.49 5.16
C ASN A 19 -1.87 -15.14 5.58
N ARG A 20 -1.81 -16.34 6.15
CA ARG A 20 -2.98 -17.07 6.71
C ARG A 20 -3.71 -16.30 7.81
N ARG A 21 -3.08 -15.27 8.37
CA ARG A 21 -3.72 -14.20 9.15
C ARG A 21 -3.77 -12.96 8.27
N ALA A 22 -4.97 -12.50 7.95
CA ALA A 22 -5.20 -11.32 7.12
C ALA A 22 -4.35 -10.10 7.56
N GLY A 23 -3.80 -9.37 6.58
CA GLY A 23 -3.11 -8.11 6.79
C GLY A 23 -1.59 -8.21 6.96
N PHE A 24 -0.89 -7.22 6.40
CA PHE A 24 0.53 -7.05 6.70
C PHE A 24 0.69 -6.55 8.13
N CYS A 25 1.51 -7.24 8.95
CA CYS A 25 1.81 -6.74 10.29
C CYS A 25 2.52 -5.39 10.20
N ARG A 26 2.06 -4.41 11.00
CA ARG A 26 2.61 -3.04 11.05
C ARG A 26 4.13 -2.99 11.21
N ASP A 27 4.70 -4.01 11.85
CA ASP A 27 6.14 -4.18 12.02
C ASP A 27 6.88 -4.57 10.73
N LYS A 28 6.32 -5.50 9.95
CA LYS A 28 6.89 -5.87 8.64
C LYS A 28 6.77 -4.73 7.65
N SER A 29 5.67 -3.98 7.66
CA SER A 29 5.53 -2.78 6.83
C SER A 29 6.54 -1.72 7.23
N LYS A 30 6.69 -1.42 8.52
CA LYS A 30 7.73 -0.49 8.99
C LYS A 30 9.14 -0.93 8.59
N ALA A 31 9.45 -2.22 8.69
CA ALA A 31 10.75 -2.75 8.29
C ALA A 31 10.98 -2.62 6.78
N PHE A 32 9.96 -2.86 5.96
CA PHE A 32 9.99 -2.64 4.52
C PHE A 32 10.23 -1.16 4.20
N PHE A 33 9.36 -0.26 4.67
CA PHE A 33 9.48 1.18 4.42
C PHE A 33 10.86 1.71 4.84
N ARG A 34 11.37 1.29 6.01
CA ARG A 34 12.72 1.67 6.47
C ARG A 34 13.84 1.15 5.57
N ARG A 35 13.71 -0.05 5.00
CA ARG A 35 14.70 -0.62 4.06
C ARG A 35 14.70 0.11 2.72
N HIS A 36 13.55 0.61 2.29
CA HIS A 36 13.40 1.34 1.02
C HIS A 36 13.58 2.86 1.16
N GLY A 37 13.85 3.37 2.37
CA GLY A 37 13.97 4.81 2.62
C GLY A 37 12.65 5.56 2.50
N LEU A 38 11.52 4.86 2.61
CA LEU A 38 10.19 5.43 2.53
C LEU A 38 9.70 5.86 3.92
N ASP A 39 9.05 7.02 3.98
CA ASP A 39 8.50 7.58 5.22
C ASP A 39 7.18 6.92 5.61
N TRP A 40 7.26 5.97 6.56
CA TRP A 40 6.08 5.33 7.15
C TRP A 40 5.12 6.36 7.77
N ARG A 41 5.64 7.44 8.38
CA ARG A 41 4.80 8.49 8.98
C ARG A 41 4.03 9.28 7.93
N ALA A 42 4.67 9.63 6.80
CA ALA A 42 4.00 10.30 5.69
C ALA A 42 2.90 9.41 5.12
N PHE A 43 3.19 8.12 4.92
CA PHE A 43 2.23 7.12 4.44
C PHE A 43 1.00 6.95 5.37
N VAL A 44 1.18 7.01 6.70
CA VAL A 44 0.05 6.89 7.64
C VAL A 44 -0.81 8.15 7.65
N ARG A 45 -0.22 9.34 7.45
CA ARG A 45 -0.92 10.61 7.54
C ARG A 45 -1.63 11.00 6.25
N ASP A 46 -0.93 10.94 5.14
CA ASP A 46 -1.39 11.40 3.82
C ASP A 46 -1.65 10.23 2.85
N GLY A 47 -1.10 9.04 3.13
CA GLY A 47 -0.98 7.99 2.12
C GLY A 47 0.26 8.21 1.23
N ILE A 48 0.39 7.39 0.20
CA ILE A 48 1.45 7.51 -0.81
C ILE A 48 0.84 7.23 -2.18
N ALA A 49 1.34 7.92 -3.19
CA ALA A 49 0.96 7.66 -4.57
C ALA A 49 1.29 6.21 -4.98
N ALA A 50 0.39 5.58 -5.73
CA ALA A 50 0.64 4.29 -6.35
C ALA A 50 1.96 4.29 -7.14
N SER A 51 2.22 5.32 -7.94
CA SER A 51 3.45 5.42 -8.72
C SER A 51 4.72 5.53 -7.87
N GLN A 52 4.65 6.10 -6.65
CA GLN A 52 5.78 6.06 -5.72
C GLN A 52 6.04 4.64 -5.18
N LEU A 53 4.99 3.87 -4.93
CA LEU A 53 5.12 2.46 -4.56
C LEU A 53 5.68 1.63 -5.72
N GLU A 54 5.18 1.84 -6.93
CA GLU A 54 5.70 1.18 -8.15
C GLU A 54 7.16 1.53 -8.40
N ALA A 55 7.57 2.78 -8.15
CA ALA A 55 8.96 3.22 -8.24
C ALA A 55 9.89 2.50 -7.24
N THR A 56 9.34 1.93 -6.18
CA THR A 56 10.10 1.09 -5.24
C THR A 56 10.51 -0.24 -5.87
N GLY A 57 9.80 -0.68 -6.93
CA GLY A 57 10.12 -1.88 -7.72
C GLY A 57 9.88 -3.21 -7.01
N ASP A 58 9.23 -3.18 -5.85
CA ASP A 58 9.11 -4.34 -4.98
C ASP A 58 7.81 -5.11 -5.25
N GLY A 59 7.88 -6.44 -5.20
CA GLY A 59 6.72 -7.30 -5.45
C GLY A 59 5.56 -7.03 -4.47
N LEU A 60 5.88 -6.59 -3.26
CA LEU A 60 4.88 -6.15 -2.29
C LEU A 60 4.22 -4.83 -2.66
N ALA A 61 5.00 -3.86 -3.15
CA ALA A 61 4.51 -2.55 -3.49
C ALA A 61 3.54 -2.65 -4.68
N LEU A 62 3.90 -3.44 -5.70
CA LEU A 62 3.03 -3.74 -6.84
C LEU A 62 1.73 -4.44 -6.42
N ALA A 63 1.82 -5.46 -5.55
CA ALA A 63 0.63 -6.15 -5.05
C ALA A 63 -0.28 -5.22 -4.23
N LEU A 64 0.30 -4.28 -3.47
CA LEU A 64 -0.43 -3.30 -2.69
C LEU A 64 -1.15 -2.26 -3.58
N VAL A 65 -0.48 -1.81 -4.65
CA VAL A 65 -1.08 -0.90 -5.64
C VAL A 65 -2.25 -1.57 -6.35
N ALA A 66 -2.07 -2.81 -6.82
CA ALA A 66 -3.15 -3.57 -7.44
C ALA A 66 -4.35 -3.76 -6.48
N TRP A 67 -4.10 -4.10 -5.21
CA TRP A 67 -5.16 -4.21 -4.21
C TRP A 67 -5.87 -2.88 -3.94
N ALA A 68 -5.12 -1.79 -3.84
CA ALA A 68 -5.69 -0.48 -3.63
C ALA A 68 -6.56 -0.04 -4.83
N GLN A 69 -6.15 -0.36 -6.07
CA GLN A 69 -6.99 -0.17 -7.26
C GLN A 69 -8.28 -0.98 -7.18
N GLU A 70 -8.22 -2.26 -6.76
CA GLU A 70 -9.42 -3.09 -6.58
C GLU A 70 -10.33 -2.57 -5.46
N CYS A 71 -9.77 -2.05 -4.37
CA CYS A 71 -10.54 -1.43 -3.29
C CYS A 71 -11.27 -0.17 -3.76
N GLU A 72 -10.60 0.74 -4.47
CA GLU A 72 -11.21 1.96 -4.98
C GLU A 72 -12.24 1.64 -6.09
N ALA A 73 -11.93 0.70 -6.99
CA ALA A 73 -12.87 0.24 -8.01
C ALA A 73 -14.08 -0.50 -7.41
N GLY A 74 -13.88 -1.25 -6.33
CA GLY A 74 -14.93 -1.99 -5.62
C GLY A 74 -15.77 -1.15 -4.66
N ASN A 75 -15.26 -0.02 -4.18
CA ASN A 75 -15.97 0.93 -3.31
C ASN A 75 -16.86 1.91 -4.11
N GLY A 76 -16.99 1.70 -5.43
CA GLY A 76 -17.81 2.48 -6.35
C GLY A 76 -19.24 1.98 -6.59
N ARG A 77 -19.87 1.22 -5.68
CA ARG A 77 -21.29 0.88 -5.82
C ARG A 77 -22.07 0.69 -4.53
#